data_AF-A0A9W6WY45-F1
#
_entry.id   AF-A0A9W6WY45-F1
#
_cell.length_a   1.000
_cell.length_b   1.000
_cell.length_c   1.000
_cell.angle_alpha   90.00
_cell.angle_beta   90.00
_cell.angle_gamma   90.00
#
_symmetry.space_group_name_H-M   'P 1'
#
loop_
_entity.id
_entity.type
_entity.pdbx_description
1 polymer ?
#
loop_
_entity_poly.entity_id
_entity_poly.type
_entity_poly.pdbx_seq_one_letter_code
_entity_poly.pdbx_strand_id
1 'polypeptide(L)'
;MVSSSFVLLGVVMLLGSTVEGSKKFVNWIPNGGNVAGYAAIGHSDGTGNSEANNDFGKAFEKAGKKWSLDLCQADTDGDGQTNGQELGDPCCEWAIGDTPRWTSGVSHPSLKDETSDSSLWASINCTSVTTVSATSGADSSLVVESATSMFAVATGIALMFA
;
A
#
# COMPACT_ATOMS: atom_id res chain seq x y z
N MET A 1 -2.43 -69.82 -0.07
CA MET A 1 -3.31 -68.69 0.31
C MET A 1 -2.59 -67.95 1.42
N VAL A 2 -2.17 -66.71 1.18
CA VAL A 2 -2.14 -65.57 2.13
C VAL A 2 -1.50 -64.44 1.33
N SER A 3 -2.40 -63.70 0.69
CA SER A 3 -2.16 -62.35 0.23
C SER A 3 -2.36 -61.45 1.44
N SER A 4 -1.42 -60.58 1.76
CA SER A 4 -1.65 -59.49 2.71
C SER A 4 -0.71 -58.34 2.37
N SER A 5 -1.23 -57.47 1.50
CA SER A 5 -0.73 -56.14 1.21
C SER A 5 -0.52 -55.37 2.51
N PHE A 6 0.72 -54.96 2.78
CA PHE A 6 1.00 -53.94 3.79
C PHE A 6 0.72 -52.57 3.18
N VAL A 7 -0.37 -51.96 3.64
CA VAL A 7 -0.81 -50.61 3.31
C VAL A 7 0.30 -49.63 3.68
N LEU A 8 0.89 -48.99 2.66
CA LEU A 8 1.82 -47.87 2.80
C LEU A 8 1.07 -46.69 3.47
N LEU A 9 1.29 -46.49 4.76
CA LEU A 9 0.93 -45.27 5.47
C LEU A 9 1.79 -44.13 4.92
N GLY A 10 1.23 -43.36 3.98
CA GLY A 10 1.83 -42.13 3.48
C GLY A 10 1.93 -41.10 4.60
N VAL A 11 3.16 -40.82 5.04
CA VAL A 11 3.46 -39.67 5.89
C VAL A 11 3.30 -38.43 5.03
N VAL A 12 2.16 -37.75 5.17
CA VAL A 12 1.94 -36.41 4.61
C VAL A 12 2.84 -35.46 5.41
N MET A 13 4.01 -35.12 4.86
CA MET A 13 4.84 -34.04 5.37
C MET A 13 4.10 -32.72 5.14
N LEU A 14 3.40 -32.24 6.17
CA LEU A 14 2.89 -30.88 6.24
C LEU A 14 4.10 -29.94 6.30
N LEU A 15 4.53 -29.46 5.14
CA LEU A 15 5.50 -28.37 5.04
C LEU A 15 4.79 -27.10 5.50
N GLY A 16 4.89 -26.79 6.79
CA GLY A 16 4.56 -25.48 7.32
C GLY A 16 5.55 -24.48 6.73
N SER A 17 5.13 -23.75 5.70
CA SER A 17 5.86 -22.61 5.18
C SER A 17 5.82 -21.49 6.22
N THR A 18 6.81 -21.44 7.11
CA THR A 18 7.03 -20.28 7.97
C THR A 18 7.46 -19.12 7.07
N VAL A 19 6.57 -18.15 6.88
CA VAL A 19 6.78 -17.05 5.96
C VAL A 19 7.74 -16.04 6.60
N GLU A 20 9.05 -16.28 6.47
CA GLU A 20 10.09 -15.27 6.80
C GLU A 20 9.99 -14.00 5.91
N GLY A 21 9.01 -13.98 5.00
CA GLY A 21 8.72 -12.87 4.11
C GLY A 21 8.08 -11.66 4.77
N SER A 22 7.58 -11.74 6.01
CA SER A 22 6.96 -10.59 6.71
C SER A 22 7.98 -9.51 7.07
N LYS A 23 9.14 -9.89 7.61
CA LYS A 23 10.20 -8.96 8.04
C LYS A 23 10.81 -8.15 6.89
N LYS A 24 10.72 -8.63 5.65
CA LYS A 24 11.24 -7.87 4.49
C LYS A 24 10.50 -6.54 4.30
N PHE A 25 9.24 -6.47 4.70
CA PHE A 25 8.40 -5.28 4.55
C PHE A 25 8.73 -4.18 5.55
N VAL A 26 9.41 -4.52 6.65
CA VAL A 26 9.92 -3.56 7.64
C VAL A 26 10.79 -2.49 6.98
N ASN A 27 11.58 -2.89 5.97
CA ASN A 27 12.45 -1.98 5.21
C ASN A 27 11.71 -1.22 4.09
N TRP A 28 10.41 -1.47 3.87
CA TRP A 28 9.60 -0.81 2.84
C TRP A 28 8.69 0.28 3.40
N ILE A 29 8.82 0.55 4.70
CA ILE A 29 8.04 1.51 5.46
C ILE A 29 9.05 2.37 6.25
N PRO A 30 8.93 3.70 6.26
CA PRO A 30 9.81 4.54 7.07
C PRO A 30 9.66 4.16 8.55
N ASN A 31 10.81 4.04 9.26
CA ASN A 31 10.84 3.60 10.66
C ASN A 31 10.09 2.30 10.97
N GLY A 32 9.82 1.43 9.99
CA GLY A 32 8.95 0.25 10.16
C GLY A 32 9.40 -0.78 11.20
N GLY A 33 10.67 -0.71 11.62
CA GLY A 33 11.26 -1.54 12.70
C GLY A 33 11.90 -0.71 13.81
N ASN A 34 11.59 0.59 13.86
CA ASN A 34 12.14 1.56 14.80
C ASN A 34 11.06 2.14 15.73
N VAL A 35 9.84 1.61 15.68
CA VAL A 35 8.79 1.91 16.66
C VAL A 35 9.08 1.13 17.95
N ALA A 36 9.08 1.82 19.09
CA ALA A 36 9.55 1.27 20.35
C ALA A 36 8.69 0.07 20.78
N GLY A 37 9.32 -1.11 20.94
CA GLY A 37 8.63 -2.34 21.34
C GLY A 37 8.07 -3.17 20.17
N TYR A 38 8.19 -2.71 18.92
CA TYR A 38 7.65 -3.38 17.74
C TYR A 38 8.76 -3.69 16.73
N ALA A 39 8.98 -4.98 16.45
CA ALA A 39 9.91 -5.41 15.41
C ALA A 39 9.28 -5.36 14.00
N ALA A 40 7.95 -5.44 13.92
CA ALA A 40 7.18 -5.28 12.69
C ALA A 40 5.80 -4.67 12.99
N ILE A 41 5.55 -3.47 12.48
CA ILE A 41 4.35 -2.67 12.80
C ILE A 41 3.08 -3.04 12.01
N GLY A 42 3.17 -3.95 11.04
CA GLY A 42 2.01 -4.39 10.26
C GLY A 42 1.25 -5.58 10.86
N HIS A 43 1.79 -6.23 11.89
CA HIS A 43 1.26 -7.48 12.43
C HIS A 43 0.66 -7.27 13.81
N SER A 44 -0.40 -8.03 14.12
CA SER A 44 -1.13 -7.91 15.39
C SER A 44 -0.29 -8.28 16.61
N ASP A 45 0.77 -9.07 16.41
CA ASP A 45 1.71 -9.48 17.45
C ASP A 45 2.90 -8.51 17.61
N GLY A 46 3.04 -7.52 16.73
CA GLY A 46 4.17 -6.59 16.70
C GLY A 46 5.52 -7.20 16.34
N THR A 47 5.59 -8.50 16.03
CA THR A 47 6.85 -9.22 15.78
C THR A 47 7.02 -9.69 14.34
N GLY A 48 5.91 -9.79 13.60
CA GLY A 48 5.90 -10.31 12.23
C GLY A 48 5.92 -11.83 12.15
N ASN A 49 5.76 -12.55 13.26
CA ASN A 49 5.70 -14.01 13.27
C ASN A 49 4.26 -14.51 13.04
N SER A 50 3.26 -13.70 13.35
CA SER A 50 1.85 -13.97 13.09
C SER A 50 1.46 -13.65 11.65
N GLU A 51 0.61 -14.46 11.03
CA GLU A 51 -0.01 -14.14 9.73
C GLU A 51 -1.09 -13.04 9.84
N ALA A 52 -1.56 -12.73 11.06
CA ALA A 52 -2.64 -11.78 11.27
C ALA A 52 -2.13 -10.32 11.24
N ASN A 53 -2.60 -9.55 10.24
CA ASN A 53 -2.32 -8.12 10.13
C ASN A 53 -3.19 -7.29 11.09
N ASN A 54 -2.60 -6.22 11.65
CA ASN A 54 -3.36 -5.14 12.29
C ASN A 54 -3.95 -4.20 11.21
N ASP A 55 -4.55 -3.09 11.60
CA ASP A 55 -5.25 -2.23 10.64
C ASP A 55 -4.27 -1.51 9.69
N PHE A 56 -3.10 -1.08 10.18
CA PHE A 56 -2.02 -0.58 9.34
C PHE A 56 -1.51 -1.64 8.36
N GLY A 57 -1.28 -2.87 8.80
CA GLY A 57 -0.84 -3.96 7.92
C GLY A 57 -1.84 -4.27 6.80
N LYS A 58 -3.15 -4.23 7.10
CA LYS A 58 -4.21 -4.37 6.09
C LYS A 58 -4.22 -3.20 5.11
N ALA A 59 -4.00 -1.98 5.60
CA ALA A 59 -3.90 -0.78 4.77
C ALA A 59 -2.69 -0.85 3.83
N PHE A 60 -1.52 -1.26 4.36
CA PHE A 60 -0.30 -1.49 3.59
C PHE A 60 -0.50 -2.59 2.53
N GLU A 61 -1.18 -3.67 2.87
CA GLU A 61 -1.54 -4.72 1.93
C GLU A 61 -2.46 -4.20 0.82
N LYS A 62 -3.49 -3.42 1.17
CA LYS A 62 -4.40 -2.79 0.19
C LYS A 62 -3.67 -1.79 -0.73
N ALA A 63 -2.63 -1.12 -0.24
CA ALA A 63 -1.73 -0.28 -1.03
C ALA A 63 -0.79 -1.08 -1.95
N GLY A 64 -0.92 -2.42 -2.00
CA GLY A 64 -0.05 -3.29 -2.79
C GLY A 64 1.32 -3.49 -2.15
N LYS A 65 1.40 -3.37 -0.82
CA LYS A 65 2.64 -3.46 -0.03
C LYS A 65 3.66 -2.41 -0.46
N LYS A 66 3.19 -1.16 -0.59
CA LYS A 66 3.98 0.01 -0.97
C LYS A 66 3.69 1.14 0.01
N TRP A 67 4.72 1.91 0.33
CA TRP A 67 4.56 3.23 0.96
C TRP A 67 4.04 4.22 -0.09
N SER A 68 2.75 4.12 -0.40
CA SER A 68 2.08 5.01 -1.37
C SER A 68 1.71 6.35 -0.73
N LEU A 69 1.46 7.35 -1.57
CA LEU A 69 0.94 8.64 -1.12
C LEU A 69 -0.34 8.48 -0.30
N ASP A 70 -1.30 7.70 -0.80
CA ASP A 70 -2.57 7.45 -0.11
C ASP A 70 -2.37 6.76 1.25
N LEU A 71 -1.43 5.80 1.34
CA LEU A 71 -1.13 5.16 2.61
C LEU A 71 -0.46 6.14 3.57
N CYS A 72 0.56 6.88 3.12
CA CYS A 72 1.26 7.84 3.96
C CYS A 72 0.32 8.95 4.50
N GLN A 73 -0.63 9.40 3.69
CA GLN A 73 -1.60 10.44 4.07
C GLN A 73 -2.80 9.92 4.87
N ALA A 74 -3.01 8.60 4.91
CA ALA A 74 -4.10 8.03 5.68
C ALA A 74 -3.84 8.16 7.19
N ASP A 75 -4.91 8.45 7.93
CA ASP A 75 -4.99 8.29 9.39
C ASP A 75 -5.65 6.93 9.64
N THR A 76 -4.82 5.90 9.83
CA THR A 76 -5.32 4.51 9.79
C THR A 76 -6.08 4.14 11.05
N ASP A 77 -5.62 4.62 12.20
CA ASP A 77 -6.28 4.33 13.45
C ASP A 77 -7.29 5.41 13.85
N GLY A 78 -7.24 6.63 13.33
CA GLY A 78 -8.25 7.65 13.56
C GLY A 78 -7.96 8.52 14.79
N ASP A 79 -6.68 8.72 15.12
CA ASP A 79 -6.23 9.59 16.19
C ASP A 79 -6.02 11.06 15.75
N GLY A 80 -6.13 11.34 14.45
CA GLY A 80 -5.93 12.65 13.82
C GLY A 80 -4.54 12.89 13.26
N GLN A 81 -3.63 11.92 13.34
CA GLN A 81 -2.32 11.96 12.70
C GLN A 81 -2.31 11.07 11.44
N THR A 82 -1.54 11.48 10.43
CA THR A 82 -1.30 10.60 9.28
C THR A 82 -0.22 9.58 9.61
N ASN A 83 -0.28 8.41 8.97
CA ASN A 83 0.78 7.39 9.06
C ASN A 83 2.17 7.99 8.79
N GLY A 84 2.26 8.96 7.87
CA GLY A 84 3.49 9.70 7.58
C GLY A 84 3.97 10.58 8.73
N GLN A 85 3.08 11.29 9.42
CA GLN A 85 3.46 12.04 10.63
C GLN A 85 3.98 11.08 11.70
N GLU A 86 3.32 9.96 11.91
CA GLU A 86 3.74 9.02 12.94
C GLU A 86 5.08 8.34 12.64
N LEU A 87 5.33 8.02 11.37
CA LEU A 87 6.50 7.25 10.92
C LEU A 87 7.65 8.11 10.39
N GLY A 88 7.58 9.44 10.53
CA GLY A 88 8.69 10.34 10.18
C GLY A 88 8.76 10.79 8.73
N ASP A 89 7.68 10.66 7.98
CA ASP A 89 7.51 11.13 6.60
C ASP A 89 6.23 11.98 6.45
N PRO A 90 6.15 13.17 7.09
CA PRO A 90 4.94 14.00 7.09
C PRO A 90 4.61 14.59 5.71
N CYS A 91 5.55 14.54 4.76
CA CYS A 91 5.36 15.05 3.41
C CYS A 91 5.20 13.94 2.36
N CYS A 92 5.19 12.67 2.77
CA CYS A 92 5.02 11.53 1.88
C CYS A 92 6.03 11.50 0.73
N GLU A 93 7.29 11.82 1.06
CA GLU A 93 8.40 11.92 0.11
C GLU A 93 9.42 10.79 0.29
N TRP A 94 9.32 10.01 1.37
CA TRP A 94 10.27 8.96 1.66
C TRP A 94 10.19 7.84 0.62
N ALA A 95 11.34 7.42 0.11
CA ALA A 95 11.49 6.22 -0.70
C ALA A 95 12.34 5.15 0.01
N ILE A 96 12.23 3.90 -0.46
CA ILE A 96 12.95 2.76 0.11
C ILE A 96 14.46 3.05 0.13
N GLY A 97 15.03 3.05 1.34
CA GLY A 97 16.45 3.31 1.58
C GLY A 97 16.78 4.74 2.00
N ASP A 98 15.83 5.67 1.90
CA ASP A 98 16.01 7.03 2.38
C ASP A 98 16.00 7.10 3.91
N THR A 99 16.50 8.22 4.45
CA THR A 99 16.35 8.54 5.87
C THR A 99 15.06 9.35 6.05
N PRO A 100 14.11 8.90 6.88
CA PRO A 100 12.93 9.70 7.23
C PRO A 100 13.34 11.03 7.88
N ARG A 101 12.46 12.02 7.86
CA ARG A 101 12.75 13.35 8.43
C ARG A 101 13.07 13.30 9.94
N TRP A 102 12.53 12.31 10.65
CA TRP A 102 12.96 11.95 12.00
C TRP A 102 12.88 10.44 12.22
N THR A 103 13.66 9.98 13.18
CA THR A 103 13.74 8.56 13.60
C THR A 103 13.49 8.40 15.09
N SER A 104 13.19 9.48 15.80
CA SER A 104 12.88 9.49 17.23
C SER A 104 11.55 10.18 17.46
N GLY A 105 10.79 9.72 18.45
CA GLY A 105 9.44 10.23 18.69
C GLY A 105 8.42 9.78 17.65
N VAL A 106 8.66 8.62 17.02
CA VAL A 106 7.70 7.94 16.14
C VAL A 106 6.66 7.18 16.98
N SER A 107 5.47 6.98 16.42
CA SER A 107 4.37 6.23 17.04
C SER A 107 3.88 5.09 16.16
N HIS A 108 3.03 4.22 16.72
CA HIS A 108 2.48 3.08 16.01
C HIS A 108 1.16 3.44 15.29
N PRO A 109 1.08 3.34 13.95
CA PRO A 109 -0.08 3.78 13.14
C PRO A 109 -1.33 2.87 13.20
N SER A 110 -1.45 2.12 14.28
CA SER A 110 -2.59 1.22 14.53
C SER A 110 -3.03 1.30 16.00
N LEU A 111 -2.48 2.23 16.79
CA LEU A 111 -2.65 2.38 18.23
C LEU A 111 -2.94 3.86 18.56
N LYS A 112 -4.23 4.21 18.57
CA LYS A 112 -4.72 5.59 18.82
C LYS A 112 -4.20 6.29 20.08
N ASP A 113 -3.77 5.51 21.06
CA ASP A 113 -3.25 6.03 22.34
C ASP A 113 -1.75 6.38 22.26
N GLU A 114 -1.09 6.05 21.15
CA GLU A 114 0.32 6.33 20.86
C GLU A 114 0.41 7.39 19.77
N THR A 115 0.85 8.60 20.14
CA THR A 115 0.96 9.71 19.19
C THR A 115 2.37 10.27 19.13
N SER A 116 2.75 10.81 17.97
CA SER A 116 4.01 11.53 17.79
C SER A 116 3.83 12.98 18.23
N ASP A 117 4.92 13.63 18.67
CA ASP A 117 4.84 15.04 19.07
C ASP A 117 4.62 15.94 17.85
N SER A 118 3.46 16.61 17.78
CA SER A 118 3.12 17.51 16.68
C SER A 118 4.11 18.64 16.39
N SER A 119 4.96 18.98 17.36
CA SER A 119 6.05 19.93 17.14
C SER A 119 7.08 19.45 16.11
N LEU A 120 7.18 18.14 15.86
CA LEU A 120 8.07 17.54 14.85
C LEU A 120 7.72 17.99 13.42
N TRP A 121 6.45 18.30 13.13
CA TRP A 121 6.02 18.78 11.81
C TRP A 121 5.37 20.16 11.79
N ALA A 122 5.24 20.82 12.95
CA ALA A 122 4.59 22.13 13.05
C ALA A 122 5.17 23.20 12.11
N SER A 123 6.47 23.14 11.78
CA SER A 123 7.15 24.08 10.88
C SER A 123 7.47 23.51 9.49
N ILE A 124 7.00 22.30 9.16
CA ILE A 124 7.31 21.66 7.88
C ILE A 124 6.31 22.12 6.82
N ASN A 125 6.83 22.57 5.68
CA ASN A 125 6.03 22.92 4.52
C ASN A 125 6.25 21.89 3.39
N CYS A 126 5.23 21.08 3.13
CA CYS A 126 5.30 20.00 2.13
C CYS A 126 5.06 20.45 0.69
N THR A 127 4.88 21.75 0.42
CA THR A 127 4.65 22.26 -0.94
C THR A 127 5.83 22.06 -1.90
N SER A 128 7.05 21.86 -1.37
CA SER A 128 8.24 21.56 -2.19
C SER A 128 8.27 20.14 -2.76
N VAL A 129 7.44 19.22 -2.26
CA VAL A 129 7.41 17.82 -2.72
C VAL A 129 6.67 17.69 -4.06
N THR A 130 5.73 18.59 -4.35
CA THR A 130 4.97 18.59 -5.60
C THR A 130 5.86 18.77 -6.85
N THR A 131 7.04 19.38 -6.71
CA THR A 131 7.95 19.61 -7.86
C THR A 131 8.74 18.39 -8.31
N VAL A 132 8.84 17.34 -7.49
CA VAL A 132 9.60 16.11 -7.84
C VAL A 132 8.71 14.96 -8.32
N SER A 133 7.43 14.95 -7.96
CA SER A 133 6.47 13.93 -8.43
C SER A 133 5.89 14.20 -9.84
N ALA A 134 6.20 15.33 -10.47
CA ALA A 134 5.70 15.70 -11.80
C ALA A 134 6.66 15.37 -12.97
N THR A 135 7.78 14.69 -12.74
CA THR A 135 8.67 14.20 -13.82
C THR A 135 8.48 12.71 -14.07
N SER A 136 7.30 12.35 -14.58
CA SER A 136 7.04 11.12 -15.35
C SER A 136 5.70 11.29 -16.07
N GLY A 137 5.67 12.11 -17.10
CA GLY A 137 4.43 12.34 -17.86
C GLY A 137 4.48 13.49 -18.84
N ALA A 138 5.55 13.60 -19.63
CA ALA A 138 5.53 14.41 -20.84
C ALA A 138 6.25 13.62 -21.95
N ASP A 139 5.52 12.71 -22.57
CA ASP A 139 5.67 12.52 -24.01
C ASP A 139 4.38 13.01 -24.66
N SER A 140 4.56 13.97 -25.56
CA SER A 140 3.51 14.65 -26.28
C SER A 140 3.12 13.82 -27.49
N SER A 141 1.83 13.55 -27.69
CA SER A 141 1.32 13.46 -29.05
C SER A 141 -0.12 13.95 -29.13
N LEU A 142 -0.23 15.19 -29.57
CA LEU A 142 -1.44 15.76 -30.14
C LEU A 142 -1.74 14.96 -31.42
N VAL A 143 -2.84 14.20 -31.44
CA VAL A 143 -3.49 13.81 -32.69
C VAL A 143 -4.89 14.41 -32.69
N VAL A 144 -5.03 15.41 -33.54
CA VAL A 144 -6.30 15.98 -34.01
C VAL A 144 -6.73 15.11 -35.19
N GLU A 145 -7.99 14.65 -35.21
CA GLU A 145 -8.81 14.15 -36.34
C GLU A 145 -9.68 12.97 -35.83
N SER A 146 -10.93 12.76 -36.23
CA SER A 146 -11.92 13.51 -37.00
C SER A 146 -13.20 12.69 -36.81
N ALA A 147 -14.29 13.28 -36.32
CA ALA A 147 -15.56 12.57 -36.16
C ALA A 147 -16.32 12.59 -37.50
N THR A 148 -16.01 11.66 -38.39
CA THR A 148 -16.75 11.47 -39.64
C THR A 148 -18.00 10.62 -39.40
N SER A 149 -19.09 11.34 -39.12
CA SER A 149 -20.47 11.10 -39.57
C SER A 149 -20.72 9.83 -40.41
N MET A 150 -21.38 8.84 -39.82
CA MET A 150 -21.97 7.70 -40.53
C MET A 150 -23.28 8.17 -41.20
N PHE A 151 -23.22 8.46 -42.50
CA PHE A 151 -24.41 8.64 -43.34
C PHE A 151 -25.08 7.27 -43.55
N ALA A 152 -26.24 7.06 -42.91
CA ALA A 152 -27.12 5.94 -43.24
C ALA A 152 -27.77 6.20 -44.61
N VAL A 153 -27.54 5.28 -45.54
CA VAL A 153 -28.07 5.31 -46.91
C VAL A 153 -29.58 5.07 -46.89
N ALA A 154 -30.31 6.03 -47.46
CA ALA A 154 -31.73 5.95 -47.74
C ALA A 154 -31.98 5.06 -48.97
N THR A 155 -32.82 4.03 -48.82
CA THR A 155 -33.67 3.50 -49.89
C THR A 155 -34.90 2.85 -49.25
N GLY A 156 -36.10 3.36 -49.55
CA GLY A 156 -37.34 2.84 -48.99
C GLY A 156 -38.60 3.62 -49.37
N ILE A 157 -38.77 3.83 -50.67
CA ILE A 157 -40.00 4.12 -51.44
C ILE A 157 -41.29 4.34 -50.59
N ALA A 158 -41.74 5.59 -50.55
CA ALA A 158 -43.12 5.93 -50.22
C ALA A 158 -43.93 6.02 -51.53
N LEU A 159 -44.82 5.07 -51.74
CA LEU A 159 -45.91 5.18 -52.71
C LEU A 159 -47.19 5.50 -51.93
N MET A 160 -47.75 6.67 -52.24
CA MET A 160 -49.14 7.06 -52.00
C MET A 160 -50.09 5.98 -52.58
N PHE A 161 -51.29 5.75 -52.08
CA PHE A 161 -52.51 6.52 -52.38
C PHE A 161 -53.67 6.02 -51.49
N ALA A 162 -54.54 6.99 -51.12
CA ALA A 162 -55.99 6.90 -50.88
C ALA A 162 -56.55 5.86 -49.89
#